data_AF-A0A2K1Y526-F1
#
_entry.id   AF-A0A2K1Y526-F1
#
_cell.length_a   1.000
_cell.length_b   1.000
_cell.length_c   1.000
_cell.angle_alpha   90.00
_cell.angle_beta   90.00
_cell.angle_gamma   90.00
#
_symmetry.space_group_name_H-M   'P 1'
#
loop_
_entity.id
_entity.type
_entity.pdbx_description
1 polymer ?
#
loop_
_entity_poly.entity_id
_entity_poly.type
_entity_poly.pdbx_seq_one_letter_code
_entity_poly.pdbx_strand_id
1 'polypeptide(L)' 'CPGVYGKGAYPGYAGDLLVDSTTGASYNARGVNGRKYVLPALFDPSTSTCSTLI' A
#
# COMPACT_ATOMS: atom_id res chain seq x y z
N CYS A 1 10.72 -0.65 4.66
CA CYS A 1 9.99 0.62 4.83
C CYS A 1 8.85 0.40 5.82
N PRO A 2 9.14 0.35 7.13
CA PRO A 2 8.12 0.01 8.12
C PRO A 2 6.98 1.05 8.13
N GLY A 3 5.74 0.58 8.14
CA GLY A 3 4.56 1.44 8.27
C GLY A 3 4.17 2.26 7.03
N VAL A 4 4.89 2.12 5.91
CA VAL A 4 4.55 2.81 4.65
C VAL A 4 3.68 1.90 3.80
N TYR A 5 2.40 2.21 3.64
CA TYR A 5 1.46 1.44 2.82
C TYR A 5 0.90 2.23 1.63
N GLY A 6 1.05 3.56 1.63
CA GLY A 6 0.64 4.44 0.55
C GLY A 6 1.42 5.75 0.57
N LYS A 7 1.15 6.62 -0.40
CA LYS A 7 1.75 7.95 -0.46
C LYS A 7 1.39 8.75 0.80
N GLY A 8 2.37 9.48 1.33
CA GLY A 8 2.14 10.34 2.50
C GLY A 8 1.94 9.60 3.82
N ALA A 9 2.28 8.31 3.93
CA ALA A 9 2.18 7.56 5.18
C ALA A 9 3.01 8.18 6.32
N TYR A 10 2.47 8.14 7.54
CA TYR A 10 3.13 8.58 8.79
C TYR A 10 2.50 7.84 9.99
N PRO A 11 3.07 7.90 11.21
CA PRO A 11 2.49 7.20 12.36
C PRO A 11 1.01 7.53 12.60
N GLY A 12 0.14 6.53 12.54
CA GLY A 12 -1.32 6.70 12.65
C GLY A 12 -2.05 6.91 11.32
N TYR A 13 -1.33 7.06 10.20
CA TYR A 13 -1.89 7.16 8.86
C TYR A 13 -1.17 6.24 7.88
N ALA A 14 -1.89 5.27 7.32
CA ALA A 14 -1.31 4.26 6.42
C ALA A 14 -0.81 4.84 5.08
N GLY A 15 -1.22 6.07 4.74
CA GLY A 15 -1.02 6.69 3.43
C GLY A 15 -2.30 6.67 2.60
N ASP A 16 -2.21 7.23 1.40
CA ASP A 16 -3.30 7.21 0.44
C ASP A 16 -3.49 5.78 -0.09
N LEU A 17 -4.64 5.17 0.21
CA LEU A 17 -4.99 3.80 -0.20
C LEU A 17 -6.26 3.82 -1.07
N LEU A 18 -6.38 2.83 -1.96
CA LEU A 18 -7.63 2.61 -2.67
C LEU A 18 -8.68 2.04 -1.70
N VAL A 19 -9.95 2.36 -1.94
CA VAL A 19 -11.08 1.85 -1.15
C VAL A 19 -11.90 0.89 -1.99
N ASP A 20 -12.22 -0.26 -1.42
CA ASP A 20 -13.13 -1.24 -1.99
C ASP A 20 -14.57 -0.71 -1.87
N SER A 21 -15.23 -0.50 -2.99
CA SER A 21 -16.58 0.09 -3.03
C SER A 21 -17.67 -0.79 -2.41
N THR A 22 -17.44 -2.09 -2.26
CA THR A 22 -18.42 -3.05 -1.73
C THR A 22 -18.29 -3.20 -0.23
N THR A 23 -17.06 -3.20 0.29
CA THR A 23 -16.76 -3.48 1.70
C THR A 23 -16.33 -2.25 2.49
N GLY A 24 -15.91 -1.18 1.81
CA GLY A 24 -15.28 -0.01 2.43
C GLY A 24 -13.83 -0.25 2.89
N ALA A 25 -13.28 -1.45 2.69
CA ALA A 25 -11.91 -1.76 3.11
C ALA A 25 -10.87 -1.07 2.23
N SER A 26 -9.77 -0.62 2.84
CA SER A 26 -8.64 -0.05 2.10
C SER A 26 -7.69 -1.13 1.60
N TYR A 27 -7.07 -0.91 0.43
CA TYR A 27 -6.10 -1.83 -0.18
C TYR A 27 -5.06 -1.07 -1.02
N ASN A 28 -3.88 -1.67 -1.18
CA ASN A 28 -2.82 -1.18 -2.06
C ASN A 28 -2.24 -2.23 -3.01
N ALA A 29 -2.86 -3.40 -3.11
CA ALA A 29 -2.46 -4.42 -4.05
C ALA A 29 -3.65 -5.26 -4.50
N ARG A 30 -3.63 -5.66 -5.78
CA ARG A 30 -4.58 -6.59 -6.38
C ARG A 30 -3.85 -7.90 -6.65
N GLY A 31 -4.25 -8.94 -5.95
CA GLY A 31 -3.78 -10.29 -6.19
C GLY A 31 -4.64 -11.02 -7.22
N VAL A 32 -4.28 -12.29 -7.45
CA VAL A 32 -5.04 -13.20 -8.32
C VAL A 32 -6.49 -13.35 -7.85
N ASN A 33 -7.39 -13.60 -8.79
CA ASN A 33 -8.83 -13.77 -8.54
C ASN A 33 -9.48 -12.58 -7.82
N GLY A 34 -8.99 -11.37 -8.05
CA GLY A 34 -9.60 -10.14 -7.53
C GLY A 34 -9.40 -9.90 -6.02
N ARG A 35 -8.53 -10.69 -5.37
CA ARG A 35 -8.20 -10.50 -3.95
C ARG A 35 -7.49 -9.16 -3.74
N LYS A 36 -7.83 -8.48 -2.66
CA LYS A 36 -7.29 -7.17 -2.31
C LYS A 36 -6.47 -7.29 -1.03
N TYR A 37 -5.30 -6.66 -1.01
CA TYR A 37 -4.35 -6.76 0.08
C TYR A 37 -3.84 -5.38 0.49
N VAL A 38 -3.37 -5.30 1.73
CA VAL A 38 -2.56 -4.20 2.25
C VAL A 38 -1.16 -4.74 2.49
N LEU A 39 -0.19 -4.28 1.70
CA LEU A 39 1.20 -4.73 1.72
C LEU A 39 2.13 -3.57 2.07
N PRO A 40 3.19 -3.79 2.86
CA PRO A 40 4.16 -2.74 3.13
C PRO A 40 4.95 -2.36 1.87
N ALA A 41 5.38 -1.10 1.79
CA ALA A 41 6.29 -0.65 0.75
C ALA A 41 7.62 -1.41 0.81
N LEU A 42 8.14 -1.73 -0.38
CA LEU A 42 9.43 -2.39 -0.54
C LEU A 42 10.50 -1.36 -0.81
N PHE A 43 11.71 -1.64 -0.31
CA PHE A 43 12.88 -0.83 -0.57
C PHE A 43 13.48 -1.23 -1.91
N ASP A 44 13.64 -0.25 -2.80
CA ASP A 44 14.36 -0.40 -4.06
C ASP A 44 15.82 0.05 -3.86
N PRO A 45 16.79 -0.88 -3.94
CA PRO A 45 18.21 -0.54 -3.75
C PRO A 45 18.78 0.31 -4.88
N SER A 46 18.17 0.32 -6.07
CA SER A 46 18.66 1.08 -7.21
C SER A 46 18.38 2.58 -7.10
N THR A 47 17.23 2.94 -6.51
CA THR A 47 16.82 4.32 -6.27
C THR A 47 17.03 4.76 -4.82
N SER A 48 17.33 3.83 -3.92
CA SER A 48 17.35 4.04 -2.47
C SER A 48 16.03 4.62 -1.95
N THR A 49 14.90 4.25 -2.56
CA THR A 49 13.55 4.72 -2.16
C THR A 49 12.63 3.57 -1.78
N CYS A 50 11.54 3.92 -1.11
CA CYS A 50 10.46 3.01 -0.76
C CYS A 50 9.28 3.21 -1.70
N SER A 51 8.73 2.13 -2.26
CA SER A 51 7.57 2.18 -3.14
C SER A 51 6.54 1.10 -2.83
N THR A 52 5.28 1.44 -3.10
CA THR A 52 4.13 0.54 -3.03
C THR A 52 3.84 -0.04 -4.41
N LEU A 53 3.00 -1.08 -4.48
CA LEU A 53 2.67 -1.75 -5.74
C LEU A 53 1.74 -0.90 -6.63
N ILE A 54 1.00 0.04 -6.03
CA ILE A 54 0.12 1.00 -6.70
C ILE A 54 0.42 2.42 -6.27
#